data_AF-U2T2P3-F1
#
_entry.id   AF-U2T2P3-F1
#
_cell.length_a   1.000
_cell.length_b   1.000
_cell.length_c   1.000
_cell.angle_alpha   90.00
_cell.angle_beta   90.00
_cell.angle_gamma   90.00
#
_symmetry.space_group_name_H-M   'P 1'
#
loop_
_entity.id
_entity.type
_entity.pdbx_description
1 polymer ?
#
loop_
_entity_poly.entity_id
_entity_poly.type
_entity_poly.pdbx_seq_one_letter_code
_entity_poly.pdbx_strand_id
1 'polypeptide(L)'
;MSVEDILKLGVVEALRQFVLPSHRDNFDMVRRSHGDSFSGFRLPWLAMTTANVSMSRAAFENVGGFEASYAGWGAEDTDLGYRLWREGSSFIYIADAINYHQVHPIGTTGDYDLDLILRQQELQRNATQMARKYETLEAFVFQGMCESRYSPAEASAIVQDLDDRRLSDRVMREILSLYRKAA
;
A
#
# COMPACT_ATOMS: atom_id res chain seq x y z
N MET A 1 7.82 13.61 -32.57
CA MET A 1 9.20 13.59 -32.03
C MET A 1 9.91 12.38 -32.60
N SER A 2 11.08 12.56 -33.20
CA SER A 2 11.89 11.46 -33.76
C SER A 2 12.72 10.76 -32.67
N VAL A 3 13.31 9.60 -32.98
CA VAL A 3 14.25 8.91 -32.08
C VAL A 3 15.47 9.81 -31.78
N GLU A 4 15.96 10.55 -32.76
CA GLU A 4 17.07 11.49 -32.60
C GLU A 4 16.73 12.64 -31.64
N ASP A 5 15.48 13.12 -31.65
CA ASP A 5 15.02 14.14 -30.71
C ASP A 5 14.98 13.59 -29.27
N ILE A 6 14.52 12.34 -29.10
CA ILE A 6 14.47 11.66 -27.78
C ILE A 6 15.87 11.48 -27.21
N LEU A 7 16.83 11.03 -28.04
CA LEU A 7 18.21 10.83 -27.61
C LEU A 7 18.90 12.14 -27.22
N LYS A 8 18.57 13.25 -27.88
CA LYS A 8 19.10 14.59 -27.55
C LYS A 8 18.49 15.18 -26.28
N LEU A 9 17.18 15.00 -26.07
CA LEU A 9 16.45 15.53 -24.92
C LEU A 9 16.63 14.68 -23.66
N GLY A 10 16.91 13.38 -23.83
CA GLY A 10 16.80 12.38 -22.77
C GLY A 10 15.37 11.86 -22.62
N VAL A 11 15.24 10.57 -22.31
CA VAL A 11 13.94 9.86 -22.27
C VAL A 11 12.94 10.53 -21.31
N VAL A 12 13.40 10.97 -20.13
CA VAL A 12 12.55 11.63 -19.12
C VAL A 12 11.92 12.92 -19.66
N GLU A 13 12.74 13.79 -20.26
CA GLU A 13 12.25 15.06 -20.80
C GLU A 13 11.33 14.85 -22.00
N ALA A 14 11.68 13.89 -22.87
CA ALA A 14 10.87 13.50 -24.00
C ALA A 14 9.47 13.00 -23.58
N LEU A 15 9.38 12.28 -22.47
CA LEU A 15 8.12 11.74 -21.95
C LEU A 15 7.23 12.80 -21.29
N ARG A 16 7.76 13.94 -20.81
CA ARG A 16 6.99 14.95 -20.07
C ARG A 16 5.73 15.43 -20.80
N GLN A 17 5.78 15.55 -22.12
CA GLN A 17 4.63 16.00 -22.93
C GLN A 17 3.48 14.96 -23.01
N PHE A 18 3.77 13.70 -22.67
CA PHE A 18 2.80 12.60 -22.66
C PHE A 18 2.35 12.23 -21.24
N VAL A 19 2.95 12.85 -20.21
CA VAL A 19 2.53 12.68 -18.83
C VAL A 19 1.17 13.34 -18.67
N LEU A 20 0.14 12.52 -18.50
CA LEU A 20 -1.15 13.01 -18.05
C LEU A 20 -0.98 13.60 -16.64
N PRO A 21 -1.79 14.59 -16.22
CA PRO A 21 -1.87 15.01 -14.82
C PRO A 21 -2.37 13.82 -13.98
N SER A 22 -1.48 12.90 -13.62
CA SER A 22 -1.84 11.73 -12.84
C SER A 22 -1.96 12.11 -11.38
N HIS A 23 -2.81 11.38 -10.67
CA HIS A 23 -2.84 11.41 -9.21
C HIS A 23 -1.43 11.15 -8.66
N ARG A 24 -1.12 11.85 -7.57
CA ARG A 24 0.13 11.62 -6.84
C ARG A 24 0.13 10.18 -6.33
N ASP A 25 1.30 9.58 -6.23
CA ASP A 25 1.51 8.31 -5.53
C ASP A 25 0.72 8.30 -4.21
N ASN A 26 0.05 7.18 -3.93
CA ASN A 26 -0.84 6.98 -2.78
C ASN A 26 -0.18 7.40 -1.45
N PHE A 27 1.15 7.38 -1.38
CA PHE A 27 1.92 7.71 -0.18
C PHE A 27 2.81 8.96 -0.30
N ASP A 28 2.67 9.78 -1.35
CA ASP A 28 3.47 11.01 -1.48
C ASP A 28 3.23 11.98 -0.31
N MET A 29 1.99 12.07 0.20
CA MET A 29 1.71 12.89 1.39
C MET A 29 2.41 12.36 2.64
N VAL A 30 2.43 11.03 2.84
CA VAL A 30 3.13 10.41 3.96
C VAL A 30 4.63 10.66 3.86
N ARG A 31 5.21 10.43 2.67
CA ARG A 31 6.62 10.70 2.38
C ARG A 31 7.00 12.16 2.65
N ARG A 32 6.18 13.13 2.25
CA ARG A 32 6.44 14.56 2.53
C ARG A 32 6.49 14.88 4.03
N SER A 33 5.67 14.21 4.84
CA SER A 33 5.60 14.43 6.28
C SER A 33 6.67 13.65 7.06
N HIS A 34 7.10 12.49 6.56
CA HIS A 34 7.95 11.54 7.28
C HIS A 34 9.33 11.31 6.64
N GLY A 35 9.60 11.97 5.51
CA GLY A 35 10.81 11.78 4.72
C GLY A 35 10.83 10.45 3.97
N ASP A 36 11.92 10.22 3.24
CA ASP A 36 12.07 9.04 2.38
C ASP A 36 12.26 7.73 3.17
N SER A 37 12.61 7.80 4.46
CA SER A 37 12.68 6.64 5.35
C SER A 37 11.38 6.40 6.14
N PHE A 38 10.32 7.17 5.89
CA PHE A 38 9.05 7.11 6.61
C PHE A 38 9.20 7.20 8.14
N SER A 39 10.13 8.03 8.63
CA SER A 39 10.46 8.12 10.05
C SER A 39 9.25 8.58 10.88
N GLY A 40 8.91 7.83 11.93
CA GLY A 40 7.77 8.11 12.81
C GLY A 40 6.40 7.72 12.23
N PHE A 41 6.33 7.25 10.99
CA PHE A 41 5.12 6.64 10.45
C PHE A 41 5.05 5.18 10.90
N ARG A 42 3.91 4.77 11.49
CA ARG A 42 3.77 3.42 12.08
C ARG A 42 3.39 2.34 11.07
N LEU A 43 3.06 2.72 9.85
CA LEU A 43 2.55 1.81 8.81
C LEU A 43 3.38 1.87 7.51
N PRO A 44 4.73 1.88 7.55
CA PRO A 44 5.55 2.11 6.36
C PRO A 44 5.39 1.02 5.29
N TRP A 45 4.97 -0.17 5.70
CA TRP A 45 4.64 -1.29 4.82
C TRP A 45 3.51 -0.99 3.82
N LEU A 46 2.64 -0.03 4.13
CA LEU A 46 1.58 0.40 3.20
C LEU A 46 2.14 1.07 1.94
N ALA A 47 3.35 1.65 2.01
CA ALA A 47 4.01 2.27 0.86
C ALA A 47 4.63 1.23 -0.12
N MET A 48 4.57 -0.07 0.21
CA MET A 48 5.03 -1.11 -0.70
C MET A 48 4.00 -1.34 -1.82
N THR A 49 4.35 -0.92 -3.04
CA THR A 49 3.55 -1.21 -4.24
C THR A 49 4.43 -1.87 -5.30
N THR A 50 3.96 -2.93 -5.94
CA THR A 50 4.78 -3.71 -6.88
C THR A 50 4.91 -3.07 -8.26
N ALA A 51 4.21 -1.97 -8.50
CA ALA A 51 4.41 -1.13 -9.68
C ALA A 51 5.88 -0.68 -9.81
N ASN A 52 6.59 -0.49 -8.69
CA ASN A 52 8.01 -0.17 -8.66
C ASN A 52 8.62 -0.42 -7.26
N VAL A 53 9.09 -1.65 -7.03
CA VAL A 53 9.73 -2.04 -5.78
C VAL A 53 10.97 -2.88 -6.05
N SER A 54 11.95 -2.77 -5.17
CA SER A 54 13.08 -3.69 -5.10
C SER A 54 13.24 -4.15 -3.66
N MET A 55 13.63 -5.42 -3.48
CA MET A 55 13.89 -6.01 -2.17
C MET A 55 14.92 -7.12 -2.30
N SER A 56 15.52 -7.51 -1.18
CA SER A 56 16.43 -8.66 -1.19
C SER A 56 15.65 -9.95 -1.48
N ARG A 57 16.24 -10.82 -2.31
CA ARG A 57 15.68 -12.14 -2.60
C ARG A 57 15.47 -12.96 -1.32
N ALA A 58 16.45 -12.92 -0.41
CA ALA A 58 16.38 -13.63 0.85
C ALA A 58 15.19 -13.17 1.71
N ALA A 59 14.94 -11.85 1.83
CA ALA A 59 13.78 -11.34 2.56
C ALA A 59 12.46 -11.79 1.92
N PHE A 60 12.36 -11.74 0.58
CA PHE A 60 11.17 -12.21 -0.15
C PHE A 60 10.91 -13.71 0.05
N GLU A 61 11.93 -14.54 -0.05
CA GLU A 61 11.83 -15.99 0.16
C GLU A 61 11.52 -16.33 1.63
N ASN A 62 12.11 -15.61 2.59
CA ASN A 62 11.90 -15.84 4.02
C ASN A 62 10.45 -15.59 4.46
N VAL A 63 9.77 -14.61 3.87
CA VAL A 63 8.35 -14.34 4.15
C VAL A 63 7.40 -15.22 3.34
N GLY A 64 7.90 -16.04 2.42
CA GLY A 64 7.11 -16.96 1.58
C GLY A 64 6.55 -16.34 0.28
N GLY A 65 7.06 -15.19 -0.15
CA GLY A 65 6.65 -14.55 -1.41
C GLY A 65 5.22 -14.03 -1.43
N PHE A 66 4.58 -13.96 -2.60
CA PHE A 66 3.20 -13.49 -2.73
C PHE A 66 2.18 -14.55 -2.27
N GLU A 67 1.09 -14.07 -1.68
CA GLU A 67 -0.02 -14.89 -1.20
C GLU A 67 -1.07 -15.06 -2.30
N ALA A 68 -1.23 -16.29 -2.81
CA ALA A 68 -2.13 -16.58 -3.92
C ALA A 68 -3.62 -16.58 -3.53
N SER A 69 -3.96 -16.53 -2.24
CA SER A 69 -5.36 -16.53 -1.79
C SER A 69 -6.07 -15.18 -1.96
N TYR A 70 -5.38 -14.09 -2.30
CA TYR A 70 -6.00 -12.84 -2.70
C TYR A 70 -6.45 -12.92 -4.17
N ALA A 71 -7.76 -12.94 -4.40
CA ALA A 71 -8.33 -12.97 -5.75
C ALA A 71 -8.81 -11.56 -6.15
N GLY A 72 -8.87 -11.28 -7.46
CA GLY A 72 -9.27 -9.97 -7.95
C GLY A 72 -8.26 -8.88 -7.57
N TRP A 73 -8.72 -7.65 -7.39
CA TRP A 73 -7.85 -6.51 -7.17
C TRP A 73 -7.54 -6.23 -5.68
N GLY A 74 -6.24 -6.10 -5.36
CA GLY A 74 -5.75 -5.45 -4.14
C GLY A 74 -5.42 -6.35 -2.95
N ALA A 75 -4.66 -5.77 -2.01
CA ALA A 75 -4.12 -6.31 -0.76
C ALA A 75 -2.95 -7.31 -0.88
N GLU A 76 -2.65 -7.86 -2.05
CA GLU A 76 -1.55 -8.81 -2.27
C GLU A 76 -0.16 -8.19 -2.02
N ASP A 77 0.06 -6.98 -2.55
CA ASP A 77 1.26 -6.19 -2.32
C ASP A 77 1.37 -5.80 -0.84
N THR A 78 0.25 -5.35 -0.30
CA THR A 78 0.13 -4.85 1.07
C THR A 78 0.37 -5.94 2.11
N ASP A 79 -0.10 -7.16 1.86
CA ASP A 79 0.16 -8.35 2.67
C ASP A 79 1.65 -8.74 2.66
N LEU A 80 2.29 -8.70 1.48
CA LEU A 80 3.73 -8.93 1.37
C LEU A 80 4.53 -7.87 2.15
N GLY A 81 4.19 -6.59 1.97
CA GLY A 81 4.79 -5.49 2.71
C GLY A 81 4.63 -5.66 4.22
N TYR A 82 3.43 -6.04 4.67
CA TYR A 82 3.15 -6.28 6.08
C TYR A 82 4.00 -7.42 6.66
N ARG A 83 4.14 -8.55 5.95
CA ARG A 83 4.99 -9.66 6.40
C ARG A 83 6.47 -9.26 6.45
N LEU A 84 6.97 -8.55 5.44
CA LEU A 84 8.34 -8.03 5.44
C LEU A 84 8.60 -7.10 6.62
N TRP A 85 7.65 -6.22 6.94
CA TRP A 85 7.72 -5.33 8.09
C TRP A 85 7.72 -6.07 9.42
N ARG A 86 6.88 -7.11 9.57
CA ARG A 86 6.87 -7.96 10.77
C ARG A 86 8.17 -8.71 10.99
N GLU A 87 8.86 -9.10 9.92
CA GLU A 87 10.21 -9.68 9.95
C GLU A 87 11.33 -8.62 10.13
N GLY A 88 10.98 -7.36 10.35
CA GLY A 88 11.93 -6.29 10.66
C GLY A 88 12.53 -5.57 9.45
N SER A 89 11.98 -5.76 8.25
CA SER A 89 12.44 -5.02 7.07
C SER A 89 12.13 -3.52 7.20
N SER A 90 13.07 -2.69 6.78
CA SER A 90 12.89 -1.24 6.65
C SER A 90 12.43 -0.88 5.24
N PHE A 91 11.64 0.18 5.12
CA PHE A 91 11.10 0.67 3.85
C PHE A 91 11.71 2.04 3.54
N ILE A 92 12.20 2.20 2.31
CA ILE A 92 12.87 3.42 1.86
C ILE A 92 12.31 3.77 0.49
N TYR A 93 11.90 5.03 0.34
CA TYR A 93 11.54 5.61 -0.94
C TYR A 93 12.80 6.08 -1.68
N ILE A 94 12.91 5.76 -2.97
CA ILE A 94 14.03 6.19 -3.81
C ILE A 94 13.49 7.14 -4.88
N ALA A 95 13.72 8.44 -4.69
CA ALA A 95 13.17 9.48 -5.58
C ALA A 95 13.63 9.35 -7.05
N ASP A 96 14.82 8.80 -7.27
CA ASP A 96 15.38 8.61 -8.61
C ASP A 96 14.92 7.30 -9.27
N ALA A 97 14.29 6.39 -8.53
CA ALA A 97 13.72 5.15 -9.06
C ALA A 97 12.35 5.45 -9.69
N ILE A 98 12.34 6.16 -10.82
CA ILE A 98 11.12 6.59 -11.50
C ILE A 98 10.60 5.48 -12.42
N ASN A 99 9.30 5.18 -12.36
CA ASN A 99 8.59 4.39 -13.37
C ASN A 99 7.51 5.25 -14.05
N TYR A 100 7.16 4.89 -15.28
CA TYR A 100 6.06 5.51 -16.03
C TYR A 100 4.99 4.46 -16.30
N HIS A 101 3.84 4.56 -15.64
CA HIS A 101 2.73 3.66 -15.87
C HIS A 101 2.02 4.01 -17.18
N GLN A 102 1.95 3.05 -18.11
CA GLN A 102 1.20 3.23 -19.34
C GLN A 102 -0.30 3.23 -19.04
N VAL A 103 -1.03 4.23 -19.52
CA VAL A 103 -2.49 4.24 -19.36
C VAL A 103 -3.10 3.19 -20.28
N HIS A 104 -3.94 2.34 -19.70
CA HIS A 104 -4.69 1.32 -20.40
C HIS A 104 -6.12 1.28 -19.85
N PRO A 105 -7.09 0.76 -20.60
CA PRO A 105 -8.42 0.50 -20.08
C PRO A 105 -8.35 -0.32 -18.78
N ILE A 106 -9.22 0.02 -17.84
CA ILE A 106 -9.34 -0.63 -16.55
C ILE A 106 -10.52 -1.59 -16.59
N GLY A 107 -10.32 -2.82 -16.15
CA GLY A 107 -11.38 -3.81 -15.99
C GLY A 107 -11.90 -4.42 -17.29
N THR A 108 -13.04 -5.09 -17.21
CA THR A 108 -13.60 -5.91 -18.31
C THR A 108 -15.03 -5.53 -18.66
N THR A 109 -15.67 -4.61 -17.93
CA THR A 109 -17.08 -4.28 -18.16
C THR A 109 -17.28 -3.33 -19.33
N GLY A 110 -16.24 -2.55 -19.68
CA GLY A 110 -16.34 -1.49 -20.68
C GLY A 110 -16.94 -0.18 -20.12
N ASP A 111 -17.30 -0.16 -18.84
CA ASP A 111 -17.72 1.01 -18.08
C ASP A 111 -16.68 1.30 -16.99
N TYR A 112 -15.97 2.42 -17.17
CA TYR A 112 -14.86 2.79 -16.30
C TYR A 112 -15.29 3.02 -14.84
N ASP A 113 -16.43 3.67 -14.62
CA ASP A 113 -16.90 3.98 -13.26
C ASP A 113 -17.35 2.70 -12.56
N LEU A 114 -17.99 1.79 -13.28
CA LEU A 114 -18.35 0.48 -12.77
C LEU A 114 -17.12 -0.37 -12.43
N ASP A 115 -16.11 -0.40 -13.30
CA ASP A 115 -14.87 -1.14 -13.07
C ASP A 115 -14.10 -0.59 -11.84
N LEU A 116 -14.15 0.72 -11.57
CA LEU A 116 -13.60 1.31 -10.35
C LEU A 116 -14.36 0.86 -9.09
N ILE A 117 -15.70 0.85 -9.14
CA ILE A 117 -16.53 0.38 -8.03
C ILE A 117 -16.24 -1.10 -7.72
N LEU A 118 -16.14 -1.94 -8.74
CA LEU A 118 -15.84 -3.37 -8.58
C LEU A 118 -14.46 -3.59 -7.95
N ARG A 119 -13.43 -2.88 -8.42
CA ARG A 119 -12.10 -2.94 -7.80
C ARG A 119 -12.11 -2.50 -6.34
N GLN A 120 -12.86 -1.44 -6.01
CA GLN A 120 -12.98 -0.99 -4.63
C GLN A 120 -13.65 -2.05 -3.73
N GLN A 121 -14.66 -2.77 -4.24
CA GLN A 121 -15.29 -3.88 -3.53
C GLN A 121 -14.33 -5.08 -3.35
N GLU A 122 -13.55 -5.42 -4.38
CA GLU A 122 -12.53 -6.47 -4.31
C GLU A 122 -11.45 -6.13 -3.26
N LEU A 123 -10.97 -4.88 -3.25
CA LEU A 123 -10.01 -4.39 -2.26
C LEU A 123 -10.58 -4.49 -0.85
N GLN A 124 -11.82 -4.05 -0.62
CA GLN A 124 -12.45 -4.11 0.72
C GLN A 124 -12.61 -5.56 1.20
N ARG A 125 -13.01 -6.46 0.30
CA ARG A 125 -13.08 -7.90 0.58
C ARG A 125 -11.70 -8.46 0.97
N ASN A 126 -10.68 -8.15 0.18
CA ASN A 126 -9.32 -8.65 0.41
C ASN A 126 -8.69 -8.02 1.67
N ALA A 127 -8.95 -6.75 1.96
CA ALA A 127 -8.53 -6.11 3.21
C ALA A 127 -9.22 -6.73 4.44
N THR A 128 -10.51 -7.11 4.32
CA THR A 128 -11.21 -7.87 5.36
C THR A 128 -10.58 -9.25 5.57
N GLN A 129 -10.22 -9.95 4.48
CA GLN A 129 -9.49 -11.22 4.55
C GLN A 129 -8.15 -11.04 5.28
N MET A 130 -7.38 -10.01 4.94
CA MET A 130 -6.11 -9.69 5.60
C MET A 130 -6.28 -9.40 7.09
N ALA A 131 -7.27 -8.58 7.46
CA ALA A 131 -7.58 -8.26 8.85
C ALA A 131 -7.96 -9.51 9.66
N ARG A 132 -8.73 -10.43 9.07
CA ARG A 132 -9.07 -11.73 9.67
C ARG A 132 -7.90 -12.69 9.74
N LYS A 133 -6.98 -12.65 8.77
CA LYS A 133 -5.77 -13.50 8.72
C LYS A 133 -4.82 -13.17 9.86
N TYR A 134 -4.57 -11.88 10.10
CA TYR A 134 -3.55 -11.44 11.07
C TYR A 134 -4.11 -11.07 12.43
N GLU A 135 -5.35 -10.59 12.49
CA GLU A 135 -6.02 -10.20 13.74
C GLU A 135 -5.19 -9.20 14.57
N THR A 136 -4.60 -8.21 13.88
CA THR A 136 -3.76 -7.15 14.46
C THR A 136 -4.36 -5.78 14.22
N LEU A 137 -4.00 -4.80 15.06
CA LEU A 137 -4.50 -3.44 14.92
C LEU A 137 -4.15 -2.84 13.56
N GLU A 138 -2.91 -3.03 13.11
CA GLU A 138 -2.39 -2.52 11.84
C GLU A 138 -3.21 -3.03 10.66
N ALA A 139 -3.58 -4.32 10.66
CA ALA A 139 -4.40 -4.90 9.60
C ALA A 139 -5.86 -4.41 9.65
N PHE A 140 -6.45 -4.25 10.84
CA PHE A 140 -7.79 -3.67 10.99
C PHE A 140 -7.86 -2.19 10.62
N VAL A 141 -6.80 -1.43 10.91
CA VAL A 141 -6.67 -0.03 10.50
C VAL A 141 -6.54 0.07 8.99
N PHE A 142 -5.74 -0.79 8.34
CA PHE A 142 -5.68 -0.88 6.88
C PHE A 142 -7.05 -1.18 6.26
N GLN A 143 -7.79 -2.16 6.81
CA GLN A 143 -9.17 -2.40 6.40
C GLN A 143 -10.02 -1.13 6.50
N GLY A 144 -9.93 -0.41 7.63
CA GLY A 144 -10.63 0.87 7.81
C GLY A 144 -10.23 1.94 6.79
N MET A 145 -8.96 1.99 6.37
CA MET A 145 -8.51 2.88 5.30
C MET A 145 -9.15 2.51 3.95
N CYS A 146 -9.23 1.22 3.62
CA CYS A 146 -9.92 0.74 2.41
C CYS A 146 -11.44 1.00 2.43
N GLU A 147 -12.02 1.21 3.61
CA GLU A 147 -13.41 1.61 3.83
C GLU A 147 -13.56 3.14 3.96
N SER A 148 -12.51 3.90 3.68
CA SER A 148 -12.47 5.37 3.79
C SER A 148 -12.78 5.91 5.19
N ARG A 149 -12.54 5.11 6.24
CA ARG A 149 -12.74 5.53 7.64
C ARG A 149 -11.62 6.40 8.18
N TYR A 150 -10.40 6.21 7.70
CA TYR A 150 -9.19 6.89 8.19
C TYR A 150 -8.26 7.25 7.03
N SER A 151 -7.62 8.42 7.12
CA SER A 151 -6.44 8.77 6.33
C SER A 151 -5.20 8.01 6.84
N PRO A 152 -4.10 7.93 6.05
CA PRO A 152 -2.85 7.34 6.53
C PRO A 152 -2.31 7.97 7.83
N ALA A 153 -2.45 9.30 7.98
CA ALA A 153 -1.98 10.00 9.18
C ALA A 153 -2.78 9.60 10.44
N GLU A 154 -4.11 9.55 10.33
CA GLU A 154 -4.98 9.10 11.43
C GLU A 154 -4.73 7.62 11.77
N ALA A 155 -4.58 6.78 10.75
CA ALA A 155 -4.22 5.38 10.90
C ALA A 155 -2.91 5.18 11.68
N SER A 156 -1.86 5.93 11.33
CA SER A 156 -0.58 5.90 12.05
C SER A 156 -0.71 6.39 13.49
N ALA A 157 -1.51 7.44 13.73
CA ALA A 157 -1.74 7.96 15.08
C ALA A 157 -2.46 6.94 15.97
N ILE A 158 -3.46 6.22 15.44
CA ILE A 158 -4.16 5.15 16.17
C ILE A 158 -3.19 4.05 16.64
N VAL A 159 -2.26 3.64 15.78
CA VAL A 159 -1.25 2.63 16.13
C VAL A 159 -0.27 3.18 17.17
N GLN A 160 0.19 4.43 17.01
CA GLN A 160 1.09 5.08 17.97
C GLN A 160 0.46 5.22 19.37
N ASP A 161 -0.81 5.64 19.44
CA ASP A 161 -1.55 5.77 20.70
C ASP A 161 -1.60 4.44 21.48
N LEU A 162 -1.68 3.32 20.77
CA LEU A 162 -1.66 2.01 21.40
C LEU A 162 -0.28 1.68 21.98
N ASP A 163 0.78 1.90 21.19
CA ASP A 163 2.16 1.64 21.61
C ASP A 163 2.52 2.41 22.89
N ASP A 164 2.07 3.67 22.98
CA ASP A 164 2.32 4.54 24.13
C ASP A 164 1.58 4.10 25.39
N ARG A 165 0.39 3.50 25.24
CA ARG A 165 -0.44 3.04 26.38
C ARG A 165 0.06 1.75 27.02
N ARG A 166 0.98 1.02 26.37
CA ARG A 166 1.56 -0.26 26.85
C ARG A 166 0.48 -1.23 27.35
N LEU A 167 -0.58 -1.40 26.56
CA LEU A 167 -1.68 -2.30 26.94
C LEU A 167 -1.19 -3.75 27.00
N SER A 168 -1.64 -4.50 28.01
CA SER A 168 -1.34 -5.94 28.10
C SER A 168 -2.00 -6.72 26.95
N ASP A 169 -1.39 -7.85 26.55
CA ASP A 169 -1.92 -8.75 25.52
C ASP A 169 -3.38 -9.16 25.78
N ARG A 170 -3.77 -9.29 27.05
CA ARG A 170 -5.15 -9.62 27.43
C ARG A 170 -6.13 -8.55 26.97
N VAL A 171 -5.84 -7.28 27.24
CA VAL A 171 -6.68 -6.15 26.84
C VAL A 171 -6.72 -6.04 25.32
N MET A 172 -5.57 -6.22 24.66
CA MET A 172 -5.51 -6.21 23.21
C MET A 172 -6.37 -7.27 22.55
N ARG A 173 -6.35 -8.50 23.07
CA ARG A 173 -7.23 -9.57 22.57
C ARG A 173 -8.71 -9.21 22.69
N GLU A 174 -9.13 -8.63 23.81
CA GLU A 174 -10.53 -8.21 24.00
C GLU A 174 -10.92 -7.11 23.00
N ILE A 175 -10.09 -6.09 22.82
CA ILE A 175 -10.33 -5.01 21.84
C ILE A 175 -10.46 -5.59 20.43
N LEU A 176 -9.48 -6.38 19.99
CA LEU A 176 -9.48 -6.96 18.65
C LEU A 176 -10.68 -7.91 18.43
N SER A 177 -11.16 -8.59 19.49
CA SER A 177 -12.37 -9.40 19.41
C SER A 177 -13.64 -8.59 19.12
N LEU A 178 -13.71 -7.32 19.57
CA LEU A 178 -14.82 -6.42 19.26
C LEU A 178 -14.83 -6.02 17.78
N TYR A 179 -13.65 -5.75 17.23
CA TYR A 179 -13.50 -5.44 15.79
C TYR A 179 -13.93 -6.61 14.91
N ARG A 180 -13.76 -7.87 15.35
CA ARG A 180 -14.27 -9.04 14.61
C ARG A 180 -15.78 -9.09 14.50
N LYS A 181 -16.52 -8.55 15.49
CA LYS A 181 -17.99 -8.63 15.55
C LYS A 181 -18.68 -7.52 14.76
N ALA A 182 -17.97 -6.43 14.47
CA ALA A 182 -18.53 -5.24 13.83
C ALA A 182 -18.40 -5.23 12.30
N ALA A 183 -17.75 -6.23 11.70
CA ALA A 183 -17.46 -6.33 10.26
C ALA A 183 -18.06 -7.58 9.60
#